data_AF-A0A2H0WWP7-F1
#
_entry.id   AF-A0A2H0WWP7-F1
#
_cell.length_a   1.000
_cell.length_b   1.000
_cell.length_c   1.000
_cell.angle_alpha   90.00
_cell.angle_beta   90.00
_cell.angle_gamma   90.00
#
_symmetry.space_group_name_H-M   'P 1'
#
loop_
_entity.id
_entity.type
_entity.pdbx_description
1 polymer ?
#
loop_
_entity_poly.entity_id
_entity_poly.type
_entity_poly.pdbx_seq_one_letter_code
_entity_poly.pdbx_strand_id
1 'polypeptide(L)'
;MAQEIAKQMVEEFLGDLASDSPGPGSGSAVAVVAAKAAALVAKVCRLTIGKSEYVEVESEMLRILGYSDALRAALLFYAEADEKVFLEVLASKGSAASLREAAASVAEIARMAEEFSGSRLAD
;
A
#
# COMPACT_ATOMS: atom_id res chain seq x y z
N MET A 1 -11.25 14.43 8.26
CA MET A 1 -10.96 14.02 6.86
C MET A 1 -9.82 13.03 6.96
N ALA A 2 -9.94 11.84 6.37
CA ALA A 2 -8.78 10.95 6.23
C ALA A 2 -7.73 11.70 5.39
N GLN A 3 -6.50 11.76 5.88
CA GLN A 3 -5.40 12.39 5.15
C GLN A 3 -4.83 11.39 4.14
N GLU A 4 -4.29 11.88 3.03
CA GLU A 4 -3.61 11.02 2.06
C GLU A 4 -2.23 10.62 2.61
N ILE A 5 -2.13 9.43 3.21
CA ILE A 5 -0.90 8.85 3.76
C ILE A 5 0.26 8.94 2.75
N ALA A 6 -0.02 8.77 1.45
CA ALA A 6 0.99 8.84 0.40
C ALA A 6 1.68 10.22 0.28
N LYS A 7 1.04 11.29 0.75
CA LYS A 7 1.51 12.68 0.61
C LYS A 7 1.88 13.34 1.95
N GLN A 8 1.64 12.68 3.08
CA GLN A 8 2.01 13.19 4.39
C GLN A 8 3.53 13.28 4.57
N MET A 9 3.97 14.24 5.39
CA MET A 9 5.35 14.19 5.88
C MET A 9 5.52 12.96 6.78
N VAL A 10 6.69 12.32 6.71
CA VAL A 10 6.98 11.13 7.54
C VAL A 10 6.80 11.44 9.03
N GLU A 11 7.17 12.65 9.47
CA GLU A 11 7.00 13.08 10.85
C GLU A 11 5.52 13.22 11.25
N GLU A 12 4.66 13.71 10.36
CA GLU A 12 3.20 13.81 10.58
C GLU A 12 2.58 12.42 10.70
N PHE A 13 2.86 11.53 9.74
CA PHE A 13 2.37 10.14 9.77
C PHE A 13 2.78 9.41 11.06
N LEU A 14 4.04 9.57 11.49
CA LEU A 14 4.53 8.95 12.73
C LEU A 14 3.91 9.59 13.98
N GLY A 15 3.63 10.89 13.96
CA GLY A 15 2.92 11.59 15.01
C GLY A 15 1.48 11.07 15.16
N ASP A 16 0.76 10.96 14.04
CA ASP A 16 -0.61 10.43 14.02
C ASP A 16 -0.64 8.96 14.48
N LEU A 17 0.29 8.13 14.00
CA LEU A 17 0.41 6.71 14.38
C LEU A 17 0.68 6.52 15.88
N ALA A 18 1.40 7.45 16.50
CA ALA A 18 1.72 7.41 17.93
C ALA A 18 0.67 8.10 18.82
N SER A 19 -0.37 8.68 18.23
CA SER A 19 -1.41 9.42 18.93
C SER A 19 -2.47 8.52 19.57
N ASP A 20 -3.40 9.12 20.30
CA ASP A 20 -4.62 8.49 20.80
C ASP A 20 -5.77 8.51 19.76
N SER A 21 -5.50 9.00 18.54
CA SER A 21 -6.51 9.11 17.50
C SER A 21 -6.81 7.75 16.85
N PRO A 22 -8.01 7.56 16.27
CA PRO A 22 -8.38 6.28 15.66
C PRO A 22 -7.61 5.88 14.39
N GLY A 23 -6.73 6.72 13.85
CA GLY A 23 -5.91 6.40 12.68
C GLY A 23 -4.56 7.16 12.69
N PRO A 24 -3.57 6.73 11.89
CA PRO A 24 -3.46 5.47 11.14
C PRO A 24 -3.21 4.26 12.06
N GLY A 25 -3.65 3.08 11.62
CA GLY A 25 -3.52 1.82 12.37
C GLY A 25 -2.31 0.97 11.98
N SER A 26 -2.19 -0.21 12.59
CA SER A 26 -1.10 -1.16 12.28
C SER A 26 -1.12 -1.66 10.82
N GLY A 27 -2.30 -1.77 10.20
CA GLY A 27 -2.45 -2.13 8.79
C GLY A 27 -1.81 -1.10 7.87
N SER A 28 -2.24 0.16 7.98
CA SER A 28 -1.62 1.31 7.31
C SER A 28 -0.11 1.40 7.55
N ALA A 29 0.36 1.21 8.79
CA ALA A 29 1.78 1.25 9.12
C ALA A 29 2.59 0.17 8.40
N VAL A 30 2.11 -1.08 8.42
CA VAL A 30 2.78 -2.19 7.71
C VAL A 30 2.76 -1.98 6.20
N ALA A 31 1.66 -1.47 5.64
CA ALA A 31 1.57 -1.16 4.22
C ALA A 31 2.60 -0.09 3.80
N VAL A 32 2.80 0.97 4.60
CA VAL A 32 3.85 1.97 4.37
C VAL A 32 5.26 1.35 4.46
N VAL A 33 5.51 0.45 5.42
CA VAL A 33 6.79 -0.27 5.52
C VAL A 33 7.04 -1.13 4.27
N ALA A 34 6.03 -1.86 3.81
CA ALA A 34 6.13 -2.68 2.61
C ALA A 34 6.36 -1.82 1.35
N ALA A 35 5.73 -0.64 1.26
CA ALA A 35 5.95 0.30 0.14
C ALA A 35 7.40 0.79 0.10
N LYS A 36 8.02 1.05 1.27
CA LYS A 36 9.45 1.38 1.37
C LYS A 36 10.33 0.22 0.89
N ALA A 37 10.00 -1.01 1.25
CA ALA A 37 10.72 -2.19 0.76
C ALA A 37 10.64 -2.32 -0.77
N ALA A 38 9.45 -2.17 -1.36
CA ALA A 38 9.26 -2.18 -2.81
C ALA A 38 10.06 -1.05 -3.50
N ALA A 39 10.12 0.14 -2.91
CA ALA A 39 10.94 1.25 -3.42
C ALA A 39 12.44 0.92 -3.43
N LEU A 40 12.94 0.20 -2.42
CA LEU A 40 14.34 -0.22 -2.35
C LEU A 40 14.67 -1.26 -3.44
N VAL A 41 13.78 -2.22 -3.68
CA VAL A 41 13.94 -3.18 -4.79
C VAL A 41 13.98 -2.44 -6.13
N ALA A 42 13.03 -1.53 -6.34
CA ALA A 42 12.97 -0.73 -7.57
C ALA A 42 14.23 0.15 -7.75
N LYS A 43 14.84 0.63 -6.66
CA LYS A 43 16.12 1.35 -6.70
C LYS A 43 17.26 0.45 -7.15
N VAL A 44 17.34 -0.79 -6.64
CA VAL A 44 18.36 -1.76 -7.07
C VAL A 44 18.21 -2.08 -8.56
N CYS A 45 17.00 -2.36 -9.06
CA CYS A 45 16.77 -2.58 -10.50
C CYS A 45 17.26 -1.40 -11.35
N ARG A 46 16.94 -0.16 -10.96
CA ARG A 46 17.40 1.06 -11.63
C ARG A 46 18.92 1.24 -11.60
N LEU A 47 19.60 0.77 -10.56
CA LEU A 47 21.06 0.78 -10.46
C LEU A 47 21.73 -0.32 -11.30
N THR A 48 20.96 -1.28 -11.81
CA THR A 48 21.45 -2.43 -12.59
C THR A 48 21.22 -2.24 -14.09
N ILE A 49 20.02 -1.79 -14.49
CA ILE A 49 19.63 -1.62 -15.90
C ILE A 49 20.55 -0.65 -16.64
N GLY A 50 20.96 -0.99 -17.87
CA GLY A 50 21.77 -0.14 -18.74
C GLY A 50 23.28 -0.18 -18.45
N LYS A 51 23.74 -1.05 -17.54
CA LYS A 51 25.17 -1.28 -17.30
C LYS A 51 25.64 -2.52 -18.05
N SER A 52 26.80 -2.39 -18.72
CA SER A 52 27.39 -3.46 -19.52
C SER A 52 27.69 -4.74 -18.73
N GLU A 53 27.99 -4.63 -17.44
CA GLU A 53 28.26 -5.75 -16.54
C GLU A 53 27.00 -6.57 -16.17
N TYR A 54 25.79 -6.07 -16.46
CA TYR A 54 24.51 -6.71 -16.08
C TYR A 54 23.57 -7.01 -17.25
N VAL A 55 24.06 -7.02 -18.49
CA VAL A 55 23.25 -7.26 -19.70
C VAL A 55 22.47 -8.57 -19.62
N GLU A 56 23.04 -9.61 -19.02
CA GLU A 56 22.40 -10.93 -18.89
C GLU A 56 21.11 -10.91 -18.04
N VAL A 57 20.99 -9.96 -17.10
CA VAL A 57 19.84 -9.86 -16.19
C VAL A 57 18.91 -8.68 -16.52
N GLU A 58 19.18 -7.91 -17.58
CA GLU A 58 18.47 -6.66 -17.85
C GLU A 58 16.96 -6.86 -18.04
N SER A 59 16.57 -7.91 -18.77
CA SER A 59 15.15 -8.24 -18.98
C SER A 59 14.43 -8.57 -17.67
N GLU A 60 15.08 -9.33 -16.78
CA GLU A 60 14.54 -9.67 -15.47
C GLU A 60 14.43 -8.42 -14.58
N MET A 61 15.45 -7.56 -14.58
CA MET A 61 15.44 -6.30 -13.82
C MET A 61 14.33 -5.36 -14.29
N LEU A 62 14.02 -5.31 -15.58
CA LEU A 62 12.89 -4.55 -16.11
C LEU A 62 11.54 -5.10 -15.62
N ARG A 63 11.36 -6.43 -15.57
CA ARG A 63 10.14 -7.05 -15.02
C ARG A 63 9.99 -6.76 -13.53
N ILE A 64 11.05 -6.97 -12.74
CA ILE A 64 11.07 -6.70 -11.31
C ILE A 64 10.82 -5.22 -11.02
N LEU A 65 11.41 -4.32 -11.81
CA LEU A 65 11.18 -2.87 -11.70
C LEU A 65 9.70 -2.53 -11.87
N GLY A 66 9.07 -3.02 -12.93
CA GLY A 66 7.65 -2.78 -13.20
C GLY A 66 6.76 -3.26 -12.06
N TYR A 67 6.98 -4.48 -11.58
CA TYR A 67 6.24 -5.02 -10.44
C TYR A 67 6.50 -4.25 -9.15
N SER A 68 7.75 -3.87 -8.86
CA SER A 68 8.11 -3.15 -7.63
C SER A 68 7.52 -1.75 -7.58
N ASP A 69 7.49 -1.03 -8.71
CA ASP A 69 6.85 0.28 -8.79
C ASP A 69 5.32 0.18 -8.63
N ALA A 70 4.69 -0.83 -9.23
CA ALA A 70 3.27 -1.11 -9.07
C ALA A 70 2.92 -1.49 -7.62
N LEU A 71 3.74 -2.36 -7.00
CA LEU A 71 3.60 -2.78 -5.61
C LEU A 71 3.72 -1.62 -4.65
N ARG A 72 4.70 -0.73 -4.84
CA ARG A 72 4.84 0.48 -4.03
C ARG A 72 3.57 1.34 -4.09
N ALA A 73 3.03 1.57 -5.28
CA ALA A 73 1.82 2.38 -5.45
C ALA A 73 0.58 1.71 -4.82
N ALA A 74 0.40 0.41 -5.05
CA ALA A 74 -0.71 -0.35 -4.50
C ALA A 74 -0.69 -0.37 -2.96
N LEU A 75 0.49 -0.55 -2.35
CA LEU A 75 0.63 -0.57 -0.89
C LEU A 75 0.30 0.77 -0.25
N LEU A 76 0.67 1.90 -0.87
CA LEU A 76 0.26 3.22 -0.38
C LEU A 76 -1.26 3.41 -0.49
N PHE A 77 -1.86 2.97 -1.60
CA PHE A 77 -3.32 2.95 -1.75
C PHE A 77 -4.00 2.11 -0.66
N TYR A 78 -3.50 0.89 -0.39
CA TYR A 78 -4.06 0.03 0.65
C TYR A 78 -3.89 0.61 2.06
N ALA A 79 -2.82 1.35 2.32
CA ALA A 79 -2.64 2.02 3.60
C ALA A 79 -3.76 3.03 3.87
N GLU A 80 -4.10 3.84 2.86
CA GLU A 80 -5.17 4.84 2.92
C GLU A 80 -6.55 4.18 2.96
N ALA A 81 -6.73 3.11 2.18
CA ALA A 81 -7.99 2.38 2.13
C ALA A 81 -8.30 1.67 3.46
N ASP A 82 -7.28 1.09 4.12
CA ASP A 82 -7.37 0.49 5.45
C ASP A 82 -7.85 1.50 6.50
N GLU A 83 -7.17 2.66 6.57
CA GLU A 83 -7.54 3.72 7.51
C GLU A 83 -8.97 4.22 7.26
N LYS A 84 -9.31 4.50 5.99
CA LYS A 84 -10.63 5.00 5.62
C LYS A 84 -11.74 4.04 6.04
N VAL A 85 -11.60 2.75 5.71
CA VAL A 85 -12.63 1.75 6.02
C VAL A 85 -12.71 1.47 7.52
N PHE A 86 -11.59 1.50 8.23
CA PHE A 86 -11.60 1.44 9.69
C PHE A 86 -12.40 2.58 10.32
N LEU A 87 -12.19 3.82 9.84
CA LEU A 87 -12.95 4.99 10.30
C LEU A 87 -14.44 4.89 9.96
N GLU A 88 -14.80 4.34 8.79
CA GLU A 88 -16.20 4.07 8.42
C GLU A 88 -16.86 3.07 9.39
N VAL A 89 -16.16 1.98 9.73
CA VAL A 89 -16.63 0.99 10.71
C VAL A 89 -16.85 1.64 12.07
N LEU A 90 -15.91 2.46 12.55
CA LEU A 90 -16.07 3.17 13.83
C LEU A 90 -17.23 4.18 13.79
N ALA A 91 -17.39 4.90 12.70
CA ALA A 91 -18.47 5.88 12.52
C ALA A 91 -19.85 5.23 12.44
N SER A 92 -19.94 3.94 12.07
CA SER A 92 -21.20 3.19 11.99
C SER A 92 -21.96 3.14 13.32
N LYS A 93 -21.26 3.25 14.46
CA LYS A 93 -21.79 3.15 15.83
C LYS A 93 -22.72 1.95 16.05
N GLY A 94 -22.53 0.86 15.29
CA GLY A 94 -23.33 -0.36 15.41
C GLY A 94 -24.67 -0.36 14.67
N SER A 95 -24.99 0.67 13.85
CA SER A 95 -26.19 0.65 13.02
C SER A 95 -26.05 -0.38 11.90
N ALA A 96 -27.07 -1.25 11.74
CA ALA A 96 -27.04 -2.33 10.77
C ALA A 96 -26.93 -1.85 9.32
N ALA A 97 -27.43 -0.64 8.99
CA ALA A 97 -27.33 -0.08 7.65
C ALA A 97 -25.90 0.40 7.35
N SER A 98 -25.30 1.19 8.24
CA SER A 98 -23.94 1.72 8.07
C SER A 98 -22.87 0.64 8.21
N LEU A 99 -23.11 -0.40 9.01
CA LEU A 99 -22.23 -1.58 9.05
C LEU A 99 -22.24 -2.36 7.74
N ARG A 100 -23.37 -2.43 7.03
CA ARG A 100 -23.43 -3.06 5.70
C ARG A 100 -22.65 -2.26 4.66
N GLU A 101 -22.73 -0.94 4.72
CA GLU A 101 -21.95 -0.04 3.86
C GLU A 101 -20.45 -0.22 4.11
N ALA A 102 -20.01 -0.16 5.38
CA ALA A 102 -18.61 -0.38 5.73
C ALA A 102 -18.12 -1.79 5.33
N ALA A 103 -18.96 -2.82 5.50
CA ALA A 103 -18.62 -4.17 5.06
C ALA A 103 -18.46 -4.29 3.53
N ALA A 104 -19.22 -3.51 2.75
CA ALA A 104 -19.04 -3.43 1.31
C ALA A 104 -17.69 -2.81 0.96
N SER A 105 -17.27 -1.74 1.64
CA SER A 105 -15.95 -1.13 1.48
C SER A 105 -14.82 -2.13 1.82
N VAL A 106 -14.96 -2.90 2.92
CA VAL A 106 -14.00 -3.97 3.28
C VAL A 106 -13.89 -5.01 2.16
N ALA A 107 -15.03 -5.47 1.63
CA ALA A 107 -15.05 -6.47 0.57
C ALA A 107 -14.42 -5.95 -0.73
N GLU A 108 -14.61 -4.68 -1.05
CA GLU A 108 -13.99 -4.05 -2.22
C GLU A 108 -12.46 -4.01 -2.10
N ILE A 109 -11.93 -3.58 -0.95
CA ILE A 109 -10.48 -3.57 -0.69
C ILE A 109 -9.91 -4.98 -0.77
N ALA A 110 -10.59 -5.97 -0.18
CA ALA A 110 -10.16 -7.37 -0.23
C ALA A 110 -10.10 -7.90 -1.67
N ARG A 111 -11.11 -7.62 -2.49
CA ARG A 111 -11.12 -8.00 -3.91
C ARG A 111 -9.97 -7.35 -4.68
N MET A 112 -9.73 -6.06 -4.47
CA MET A 112 -8.61 -5.35 -5.10
C MET A 112 -7.27 -5.99 -4.69
N ALA A 113 -7.11 -6.32 -3.41
CA ALA A 113 -5.91 -6.97 -2.90
C ALA A 113 -5.70 -8.36 -3.51
N GLU A 114 -6.77 -9.15 -3.68
CA GLU A 114 -6.72 -10.44 -4.37
C GLU A 114 -6.29 -10.28 -5.83
N GLU A 115 -6.89 -9.36 -6.58
CA GLU A 115 -6.54 -9.06 -7.98
C GLU A 115 -5.08 -8.65 -8.12
N PHE A 116 -4.63 -7.76 -7.23
CA PHE A 116 -3.25 -7.33 -7.19
C PHE A 116 -2.30 -8.51 -6.82
N SER A 117 -2.66 -9.37 -5.86
CA SER A 117 -1.88 -10.56 -5.51
C SER A 117 -1.84 -11.61 -6.64
N GLY A 118 -2.86 -11.62 -7.49
CA GLY A 118 -2.94 -12.45 -8.69
C GLY A 118 -1.98 -11.97 -9.79
N SER A 119 -1.71 -10.66 -9.86
CA SER A 119 -0.74 -10.04 -10.78
C SER A 119 0.74 -10.22 -10.39
N ARG A 120 1.07 -11.31 -9.69
CA ARG A 120 2.45 -11.67 -9.31
C ARG A 120 3.39 -11.57 -10.52
N LEU A 121 4.69 -11.43 -10.24
CA LEU A 121 5.77 -11.73 -11.20
C LEU A 121 5.58 -13.16 -11.72
N ALA A 122 4.66 -13.37 -12.65
CA ALA A 122 4.53 -14.61 -13.40
C ALA A 122 5.62 -14.58 -14.47
N ASP A 123 6.28 -15.73 -14.61
CA ASP A 123 7.53 -15.98 -15.36
C ASP A 123 7.57 -15.37 -16.77
#